data_AF-A0A0C9W4V5-F1
#
_entry.id   AF-A0A0C9W4V5-F1
#
_cell.length_a   1.000
_cell.length_b   1.000
_cell.length_c   1.000
_cell.angle_alpha   90.00
_cell.angle_beta   90.00
_cell.angle_gamma   90.00
#
_symmetry.space_group_name_H-M   'P 1'
#
loop_
_entity.id
_entity.type
_entity.pdbx_description
1 polymer ?
#
loop_
_entity_poly.entity_id
_entity_poly.type
_entity_poly.pdbx_seq_one_letter_code
_entity_poly.pdbx_strand_id
1 'polypeptide(L)'
;MRNIQIAIVSRNTNKALALWYFKARDPNTKQFRPITDFVDYDEVKDGVTFKLVAHTQHTLNWDLFLDGLAEWRRNQHMMVPNPRMLDPHPNKMLIGYAGTDRKTAAEYAKGHRRHPSGRPARWGYGLYVADNPQVAMFFSQWLRTGGGGNFHVCEIYARDKDVFINEVNKIWFHPDGKFMTNNWDPKTTEAHIAASQTNRDAHMKKSSNVEKPYILFSRHGYMSDMGKPQYQLNINPKKRFNEMVLYPQIQDHLLYGVDHSLAQARKTVRTGKLKKLQFEHNISQWKIKVPQSTKADCEKHGERNFFK
;
A
#
# COMPACT_ATOMS: atom_id res chain seq x y z
N MET A 1 39.15 -18.35 13.08
CA MET A 1 38.25 -17.22 12.79
C MET A 1 36.82 -17.67 13.01
N ARG A 2 35.97 -16.90 13.72
CA ARG A 2 34.54 -17.21 13.78
C ARG A 2 33.95 -16.92 12.39
N ASN A 3 33.35 -17.90 11.76
CA ASN A 3 32.66 -17.69 10.49
C ASN A 3 31.48 -16.74 10.74
N ILE A 4 31.54 -15.53 10.19
CA ILE A 4 30.44 -14.58 10.24
C ILE A 4 29.49 -14.97 9.12
N GLN A 5 28.33 -15.52 9.47
CA GLN A 5 27.28 -15.82 8.51
C GLN A 5 26.44 -14.57 8.26
N ILE A 6 26.42 -14.12 7.00
CA ILE A 6 25.64 -12.96 6.57
C ILE A 6 24.52 -13.47 5.68
N ALA A 7 23.26 -13.32 6.13
CA ALA A 7 22.10 -13.64 5.31
C ALA A 7 21.83 -12.49 4.35
N ILE A 8 21.94 -12.74 3.04
CA ILE A 8 21.66 -11.76 1.99
C ILE A 8 20.66 -12.38 1.02
N VAL A 9 19.61 -11.63 0.68
CA VAL A 9 18.54 -12.14 -0.19
C VAL A 9 18.23 -11.07 -1.20
N SER A 10 18.14 -11.46 -2.47
CA SER A 10 17.94 -10.58 -3.61
C SER A 10 16.65 -10.94 -4.36
N ARG A 11 15.95 -9.94 -4.90
CA ARG A 11 14.78 -10.14 -5.79
C ARG A 11 15.17 -10.19 -7.28
N ASN A 12 16.45 -10.02 -7.60
CA ASN A 12 16.95 -10.21 -8.95
C ASN A 12 17.09 -11.70 -9.26
N THR A 13 16.73 -12.08 -10.49
CA THR A 13 17.00 -13.41 -11.04
C THR A 13 18.50 -13.73 -11.07
N ASN A 14 19.37 -12.71 -11.10
CA ASN A 14 20.81 -12.84 -10.94
C ASN A 14 21.28 -12.15 -9.64
N LYS A 15 21.43 -12.95 -8.57
CA LYS A 15 21.79 -12.46 -7.23
C LYS A 15 23.28 -12.13 -7.08
N ALA A 16 24.15 -12.79 -7.83
CA ALA A 16 25.57 -12.46 -7.90
C ALA A 16 25.78 -11.02 -8.39
N LEU A 17 25.00 -10.58 -9.38
CA LEU A 17 25.03 -9.20 -9.87
C LEU A 17 24.57 -8.19 -8.80
N ALA A 18 23.57 -8.54 -7.99
CA ALA A 18 23.11 -7.67 -6.90
C ALA A 18 24.14 -7.53 -5.77
N LEU A 19 24.82 -8.63 -5.43
CA LEU A 19 25.91 -8.64 -4.46
C LEU A 19 27.17 -7.94 -4.98
N TRP A 20 27.41 -7.97 -6.29
CA TRP A 20 28.56 -7.33 -6.93
C TRP A 20 28.60 -5.81 -6.72
N TYR A 21 27.44 -5.16 -6.62
CA TYR A 21 27.35 -3.72 -6.35
C TYR A 21 27.72 -3.34 -4.91
N PHE A 22 27.70 -4.29 -3.97
CA PHE A 22 28.22 -4.06 -2.63
C PHE A 22 29.73 -4.25 -2.66
N LYS A 23 30.47 -3.18 -2.36
CA LYS A 23 31.93 -3.22 -2.30
C LYS A 23 32.41 -3.09 -0.85
N ALA A 24 33.32 -3.95 -0.45
CA ALA A 24 34.06 -3.83 0.80
C ALA A 24 35.48 -3.34 0.52
N ARG A 25 36.07 -2.60 1.47
CA ARG A 25 37.47 -2.22 1.38
C ARG A 25 38.33 -3.41 1.77
N ASP A 26 39.08 -3.92 0.81
CA ASP A 26 40.03 -5.01 1.01
C ASP A 26 41.11 -4.57 2.03
N PRO A 27 41.28 -5.28 3.15
CA PRO A 27 42.22 -4.89 4.18
C PRO A 27 43.69 -5.00 3.72
N ASN A 28 43.98 -5.84 2.72
CA ASN A 28 45.32 -6.09 2.20
C ASN A 28 45.69 -5.10 1.09
N THR A 29 44.79 -4.90 0.13
CA THR A 29 45.06 -4.04 -1.04
C THR A 29 44.56 -2.61 -0.87
N LYS A 30 43.76 -2.35 0.17
CA LYS A 30 43.10 -1.07 0.47
C LYS A 30 42.09 -0.60 -0.59
N GLN A 31 41.83 -1.40 -1.63
CA GLN A 31 40.90 -1.10 -2.71
C GLN A 31 39.48 -1.58 -2.39
N PHE A 32 38.47 -0.93 -2.98
CA PHE A 32 37.08 -1.37 -2.87
C PHE A 32 36.79 -2.47 -3.89
N ARG A 33 36.50 -3.67 -3.41
CA ARG A 33 36.22 -4.85 -4.23
C ARG A 33 34.83 -5.42 -3.91
N PRO A 34 34.16 -6.08 -4.86
CA PRO A 34 32.87 -6.72 -4.61
C PRO A 34 32.90 -7.64 -3.39
N ILE A 35 31.85 -7.63 -2.57
CA ILE A 35 31.81 -8.50 -1.38
C ILE A 35 31.82 -9.99 -1.74
N THR A 36 31.39 -10.33 -2.96
CA THR A 36 31.43 -11.69 -3.52
C THR A 36 32.84 -12.26 -3.62
N ASP A 37 33.87 -11.41 -3.62
CA ASP A 37 35.28 -11.85 -3.62
C ASP A 37 35.75 -12.35 -2.23
N PHE A 38 34.93 -12.15 -1.18
CA PHE A 38 35.32 -12.36 0.21
C PHE A 38 34.38 -13.27 1.00
N VAL A 39 33.27 -13.74 0.42
CA VAL A 39 32.26 -14.55 1.11
C VAL A 39 31.82 -15.74 0.28
N ASP A 40 31.70 -16.90 0.92
CA ASP A 40 30.92 -18.04 0.41
C ASP A 40 29.45 -17.84 0.79
N TYR A 41 28.51 -18.15 -0.10
CA TYR A 41 27.08 -18.00 0.15
C TYR A 41 26.29 -19.26 -0.21
N ASP A 42 25.21 -19.50 0.55
CA ASP A 42 24.29 -20.65 0.39
C ASP A 42 22.84 -20.12 0.26
N GLU A 43 22.04 -20.68 -0.65
CA GLU A 43 20.76 -20.08 -1.06
C GLU A 43 19.56 -20.65 -0.28
N VAL A 44 18.91 -19.81 0.54
CA VAL A 44 17.65 -20.16 1.25
C VAL A 44 16.46 -19.41 0.64
N LYS A 45 15.36 -20.12 0.39
CA LYS A 45 14.27 -19.73 -0.53
C LYS A 45 13.29 -18.66 -0.02
N ASP A 46 13.41 -18.17 1.21
CA ASP A 46 12.31 -17.49 1.90
C ASP A 46 12.59 -16.02 2.31
N GLY A 47 12.60 -15.12 1.31
CA GLY A 47 12.18 -13.70 1.35
C GLY A 47 12.96 -12.68 2.21
N VAL A 48 13.26 -11.48 1.69
CA VAL A 48 13.84 -10.33 2.44
C VAL A 48 13.29 -8.99 1.96
N THR A 49 13.35 -8.01 2.87
CA THR A 49 12.98 -6.61 2.66
C THR A 49 14.23 -5.74 2.55
N PHE A 50 14.37 -4.97 1.46
CA PHE A 50 15.43 -3.97 1.32
C PHE A 50 14.91 -2.59 1.72
N LYS A 51 15.71 -1.84 2.49
CA LYS A 51 15.49 -0.42 2.81
C LYS A 51 16.49 0.43 2.02
N LEU A 52 16.03 1.51 1.40
CA LEU A 52 16.90 2.47 0.74
C LEU A 52 17.80 3.14 1.79
N VAL A 53 19.11 2.96 1.69
CA VAL A 53 20.10 3.72 2.46
C VAL A 53 20.52 4.89 1.59
N ALA A 54 20.30 6.13 2.06
CA ALA A 54 20.67 7.32 1.31
C ALA A 54 22.19 7.31 1.05
N HIS A 55 22.62 7.75 -0.14
CA HIS A 55 24.04 7.74 -0.56
C HIS A 55 24.99 8.48 0.40
N THR A 56 24.46 9.34 1.28
CA THR A 56 25.21 10.07 2.31
C THR A 56 25.48 9.27 3.58
N GLN A 57 24.82 8.12 3.76
CA GLN A 57 25.06 7.19 4.86
C GLN A 57 25.97 6.06 4.35
N HIS A 58 27.29 6.26 4.44
CA HIS A 58 28.29 5.35 3.89
C HIS A 58 28.40 3.99 4.59
N THR A 59 27.54 3.64 5.55
CA THR A 59 27.63 2.36 6.28
C THR A 59 26.26 1.79 6.63
N LEU A 60 25.99 0.59 6.10
CA LEU A 60 25.06 -0.36 6.71
C LEU A 60 25.57 -0.65 8.12
N ASN A 61 24.76 -0.39 9.15
CA ASN A 61 25.09 -0.67 10.54
C ASN A 61 24.12 -1.70 11.13
N TRP A 62 24.44 -2.19 12.33
CA TRP A 62 23.69 -3.24 13.00
C TRP A 62 22.23 -2.84 13.26
N ASP A 63 21.98 -1.59 13.64
CA ASP A 63 20.63 -1.09 13.91
C ASP A 63 19.76 -1.11 12.64
N LEU A 64 20.31 -0.68 11.49
CA LEU A 64 19.62 -0.74 10.20
C LEU A 64 19.30 -2.19 9.79
N PHE A 65 20.19 -3.14 10.09
CA PHE A 65 19.95 -4.56 9.85
C PHE A 65 18.82 -5.10 10.74
N LEU A 66 18.87 -4.82 12.06
CA LEU A 66 17.84 -5.25 13.01
C LEU A 66 16.47 -4.65 12.67
N ASP A 67 16.41 -3.38 12.25
CA ASP A 67 15.20 -2.73 11.76
C ASP A 67 14.60 -3.46 10.55
N GLY A 68 15.45 -3.80 9.57
CA GLY A 68 15.04 -4.53 8.37
C GLY A 68 14.52 -5.93 8.69
N LEU A 69 15.21 -6.65 9.60
CA LEU A 69 14.79 -7.96 10.08
C LEU A 69 13.46 -7.89 10.83
N ALA A 70 13.27 -6.87 11.67
CA ALA A 70 12.00 -6.64 12.37
C ALA A 70 10.86 -6.36 11.38
N GLU A 71 11.08 -5.54 10.35
CA GLU A 71 10.10 -5.31 9.28
C GLU A 71 9.75 -6.60 8.54
N TRP A 72 10.75 -7.42 8.19
CA TRP A 72 10.52 -8.72 7.58
C TRP A 72 9.68 -9.64 8.45
N ARG A 73 10.02 -9.80 9.74
CA ARG A 73 9.25 -10.64 10.69
C ARG A 73 7.80 -10.21 10.78
N ARG A 74 7.53 -8.90 10.87
CA ARG A 74 6.15 -8.38 10.88
C ARG A 74 5.40 -8.69 9.57
N ASN A 75 6.08 -8.68 8.42
CA ASN A 75 5.45 -9.09 7.16
C ASN A 75 5.10 -10.59 7.15
N GLN A 76 5.95 -11.45 7.72
CA GLN A 76 5.69 -12.88 7.82
C GLN A 76 4.45 -13.19 8.68
N HIS A 77 4.21 -12.43 9.76
CA HIS A 77 3.05 -12.65 10.63
C HIS A 77 1.72 -12.47 9.88
N MET A 78 1.64 -11.54 8.93
CA MET A 78 0.42 -11.32 8.14
C MET A 78 0.20 -12.36 7.04
N MET A 79 1.14 -13.28 6.84
CA MET A 79 1.07 -14.26 5.77
C MET A 79 -0.06 -15.24 6.03
N VAL A 80 -1.12 -15.16 5.24
CA VAL A 80 -2.19 -16.16 5.28
C VAL A 80 -1.69 -17.42 4.55
N PRO A 81 -1.65 -18.61 5.20
CA PRO A 81 -0.87 -19.77 4.76
C PRO A 81 -1.23 -20.42 3.41
N ASN A 82 -2.07 -19.80 2.59
CA ASN A 82 -2.32 -20.33 1.25
C ASN A 82 -2.78 -19.20 0.28
N PRO A 83 -1.90 -18.73 -0.62
CA PRO A 83 -2.24 -17.71 -1.62
C PRO A 83 -3.31 -18.19 -2.62
N ARG A 84 -3.58 -19.50 -2.64
CA ARG A 84 -4.60 -20.18 -3.46
C ARG A 84 -5.81 -20.65 -2.67
N MET A 85 -6.11 -20.07 -1.50
CA MET A 85 -7.41 -20.33 -0.85
C MET A 85 -8.52 -19.95 -1.83
N LEU A 86 -9.14 -20.98 -2.40
CA LEU A 86 -10.21 -20.85 -3.37
C LEU A 86 -11.43 -20.28 -2.65
N ASP A 87 -12.04 -19.25 -3.23
CA ASP A 87 -13.33 -18.74 -2.74
C ASP A 87 -14.36 -19.90 -2.75
N PRO A 88 -15.18 -20.07 -1.71
CA PRO A 88 -15.37 -19.20 -0.55
C PRO A 88 -14.30 -19.36 0.55
N HIS A 89 -13.68 -18.24 0.94
CA HIS A 89 -12.89 -18.16 2.18
C HIS A 89 -13.83 -17.79 3.34
N PRO A 90 -14.07 -18.67 4.32
CA PRO A 90 -15.15 -18.49 5.29
C PRO A 90 -14.98 -17.28 6.21
N ASN A 91 -13.73 -16.88 6.50
CA ASN A 91 -13.41 -15.72 7.33
C ASN A 91 -13.08 -14.43 6.54
N LYS A 92 -13.47 -14.33 5.26
CA LYS A 92 -13.16 -13.12 4.47
C LYS A 92 -13.93 -11.90 4.96
N MET A 93 -13.36 -10.72 4.73
CA MET A 93 -13.97 -9.45 5.09
C MET A 93 -13.86 -8.45 3.95
N LEU A 94 -14.99 -7.87 3.54
CA LEU A 94 -15.00 -6.76 2.59
C LEU A 94 -14.38 -5.53 3.26
N ILE A 95 -13.36 -4.95 2.63
CA ILE A 95 -12.63 -3.79 3.16
C ILE A 95 -12.71 -2.54 2.27
N GLY A 96 -13.31 -2.65 1.07
CA GLY A 96 -13.65 -1.49 0.24
C GLY A 96 -13.67 -1.79 -1.25
N TYR A 97 -13.54 -0.74 -2.05
CA TYR A 97 -13.67 -0.79 -3.51
C TYR A 97 -12.50 -0.11 -4.22
N ALA A 98 -11.95 -0.74 -5.25
CA ALA A 98 -10.91 -0.16 -6.10
C ALA A 98 -11.42 0.02 -7.53
N GLY A 99 -11.22 1.21 -8.11
CA GLY A 99 -11.54 1.50 -9.51
C GLY A 99 -10.34 1.25 -10.42
N THR A 100 -10.49 0.42 -11.46
CA THR A 100 -9.37 0.08 -12.34
C THR A 100 -9.79 -0.34 -13.76
N ASP A 101 -8.83 -0.77 -14.58
CA ASP A 101 -9.09 -1.41 -15.88
C ASP A 101 -9.25 -2.93 -15.75
N ARG A 102 -9.85 -3.55 -16.77
CA ARG A 102 -10.06 -5.01 -16.86
C ARG A 102 -8.82 -5.85 -16.55
N LYS A 103 -7.65 -5.47 -17.09
CA LYS A 103 -6.41 -6.24 -16.90
C LYS A 103 -6.01 -6.23 -15.43
N THR A 104 -6.00 -5.05 -14.83
CA THR A 104 -5.62 -4.87 -13.43
C THR A 104 -6.65 -5.50 -12.48
N ALA A 105 -7.95 -5.45 -12.82
CA ALA A 105 -9.00 -6.12 -12.06
C ALA A 105 -8.79 -7.64 -12.02
N ALA A 106 -8.41 -8.23 -13.15
CA ALA A 106 -8.07 -9.66 -13.22
C ALA A 106 -6.85 -10.01 -12.35
N GLU A 107 -5.87 -9.12 -12.23
CA GLU A 107 -4.73 -9.32 -11.32
C GLU A 107 -5.14 -9.24 -9.85
N TYR A 108 -6.00 -8.27 -9.48
CA TYR A 108 -6.56 -8.21 -8.12
C TYR A 108 -7.38 -9.46 -7.79
N ALA A 109 -8.13 -10.01 -8.74
CA ALA A 109 -8.89 -11.24 -8.56
C ALA A 109 -8.00 -12.46 -8.27
N LYS A 110 -6.77 -12.47 -8.81
CA LYS A 110 -5.75 -13.49 -8.48
C LYS A 110 -5.05 -13.23 -7.15
N GLY A 111 -5.35 -12.10 -6.49
CA GLY A 111 -4.67 -11.67 -5.28
C GLY A 111 -3.33 -10.99 -5.53
N HIS A 112 -3.04 -10.60 -6.77
CA HIS A 112 -1.82 -9.87 -7.06
C HIS A 112 -1.96 -8.39 -6.66
N ARG A 113 -0.84 -7.80 -6.25
CA ARG A 113 -0.76 -6.37 -5.95
C ARG A 113 -0.96 -5.47 -7.18
N ARG A 114 -1.22 -4.20 -6.90
CA ARG A 114 -1.15 -3.12 -7.90
C ARG A 114 0.26 -3.02 -8.50
N HIS A 115 0.32 -3.01 -9.83
CA HIS A 115 1.54 -2.69 -10.57
C HIS A 115 1.78 -1.17 -10.66
N PRO A 116 3.05 -0.73 -10.77
CA PRO A 116 3.36 0.65 -11.11
C PRO A 116 2.57 1.09 -12.34
N SER A 117 2.03 2.29 -12.27
CA SER A 117 1.25 2.90 -13.34
C SER A 117 1.64 4.36 -13.42
N GLY A 118 1.62 4.96 -14.61
CA GLY A 118 1.83 6.40 -14.77
C GLY A 118 0.69 7.27 -14.22
N ARG A 119 -0.14 6.77 -13.28
CA ARG A 119 -1.27 7.49 -12.68
C ARG A 119 -0.84 8.22 -11.41
N PRO A 120 -1.51 9.32 -11.05
CA PRO A 120 -1.27 10.00 -9.78
C PRO A 120 -1.50 9.04 -8.61
N ALA A 121 -0.60 9.08 -7.64
CA ALA A 121 -0.55 8.25 -6.45
C ALA A 121 0.04 9.09 -5.32
N ARG A 122 -0.86 9.72 -4.56
CA ARG A 122 -0.50 10.71 -3.54
C ARG A 122 0.24 10.15 -2.32
N TRP A 123 0.19 8.83 -2.14
CA TRP A 123 0.82 8.05 -1.07
C TRP A 123 1.82 7.01 -1.60
N GLY A 124 2.25 7.12 -2.86
CA GLY A 124 3.16 6.17 -3.50
C GLY A 124 2.45 4.90 -4.02
N TYR A 125 3.22 3.83 -4.21
CA TYR A 125 2.84 2.60 -4.94
C TYR A 125 1.90 1.64 -4.18
N GLY A 126 0.92 2.17 -3.44
CA GLY A 126 -0.15 1.38 -2.81
C GLY A 126 -1.35 1.15 -3.72
N LEU A 127 -2.20 0.18 -3.38
CA LEU A 127 -3.56 0.05 -3.91
C LEU A 127 -4.48 1.01 -3.15
N TYR A 128 -5.23 1.81 -3.90
CA TYR A 128 -6.12 2.83 -3.38
C TYR A 128 -7.55 2.30 -3.40
N VAL A 129 -8.19 2.36 -2.24
CA VAL A 129 -9.49 1.76 -1.97
C VAL A 129 -10.41 2.81 -1.37
N ALA A 130 -11.63 2.89 -1.88
CA ALA A 130 -12.68 3.75 -1.34
C ALA A 130 -13.67 2.94 -0.51
N ASP A 131 -14.29 3.57 0.48
CA ASP A 131 -15.40 2.99 1.24
C ASP A 131 -16.73 3.06 0.48
N ASN A 132 -16.82 3.98 -0.48
CA ASN A 132 -17.98 4.22 -1.34
C ASN A 132 -17.71 3.66 -2.74
N PRO A 133 -18.51 2.70 -3.24
CA PRO A 133 -18.30 2.09 -4.55
C PRO A 133 -18.41 3.11 -5.70
N GLN A 134 -19.18 4.20 -5.53
CA GLN A 134 -19.28 5.24 -6.54
C GLN A 134 -17.98 6.04 -6.70
N VAL A 135 -17.19 6.19 -5.62
CA VAL A 135 -15.84 6.79 -5.71
C VAL A 135 -14.90 5.86 -6.48
N ALA A 136 -15.01 4.54 -6.28
CA ALA A 136 -14.27 3.58 -7.10
C ALA A 136 -14.70 3.64 -8.59
N MET A 137 -16.00 3.79 -8.89
CA MET A 137 -16.48 4.00 -10.26
C MET A 137 -15.91 5.27 -10.90
N PHE A 138 -15.70 6.34 -10.13
CA PHE A 138 -15.02 7.52 -10.64
C PHE A 138 -13.59 7.19 -11.08
N PHE A 139 -12.79 6.58 -10.21
CA PHE A 139 -11.38 6.28 -10.47
C PHE A 139 -11.16 5.16 -11.51
N SER A 140 -12.17 4.34 -11.78
CA SER A 140 -12.14 3.40 -12.91
C SER A 140 -12.28 4.07 -14.27
N GLN A 141 -12.70 5.34 -14.32
CA GLN A 141 -12.89 6.13 -15.55
C GLN A 141 -11.94 7.34 -15.62
N TRP A 142 -11.60 7.94 -14.48
CA TRP A 142 -10.82 9.16 -14.41
C TRP A 142 -9.42 9.00 -15.01
N LEU A 143 -9.04 9.94 -15.89
CA LEU A 143 -7.81 9.91 -16.69
C LEU A 143 -7.60 8.58 -17.42
N ARG A 144 -8.67 7.97 -17.93
CA ARG A 144 -8.63 6.78 -18.77
C ARG A 144 -9.30 7.07 -20.11
N THR A 145 -8.65 6.61 -21.17
CA THR A 145 -9.23 6.51 -22.50
C THR A 145 -9.74 5.08 -22.72
N GLY A 146 -10.85 4.92 -23.45
CA GLY A 146 -11.47 3.63 -23.73
C GLY A 146 -12.98 3.61 -23.47
N GLY A 147 -13.67 2.63 -24.06
CA GLY A 147 -15.10 2.41 -23.84
C GLY A 147 -15.40 1.79 -22.47
N GLY A 148 -16.65 1.92 -22.02
CA GLY A 148 -17.09 1.46 -20.68
C GLY A 148 -16.83 -0.01 -20.35
N GLY A 149 -16.63 -0.87 -21.36
CA GLY A 149 -16.27 -2.28 -21.19
C GLY A 149 -14.85 -2.53 -20.66
N ASN A 150 -13.98 -1.52 -20.65
CA ASN A 150 -12.63 -1.63 -20.09
C ASN A 150 -12.53 -1.20 -18.63
N PHE A 151 -13.60 -0.61 -18.06
CA PHE A 151 -13.59 -0.04 -16.72
C PHE A 151 -14.26 -0.98 -15.72
N HIS A 152 -13.59 -1.19 -14.61
CA HIS A 152 -13.94 -2.19 -13.62
C HIS A 152 -13.89 -1.61 -12.21
N VAL A 153 -14.73 -2.14 -11.34
CA VAL A 153 -14.72 -1.87 -9.90
C VAL A 153 -14.50 -3.20 -9.20
N CYS A 154 -13.47 -3.29 -8.38
CA CYS A 154 -13.18 -4.49 -7.61
C CYS A 154 -13.62 -4.28 -6.16
N GLU A 155 -14.42 -5.20 -5.64
CA GLU A 155 -14.58 -5.35 -4.19
C GLU A 155 -13.30 -5.94 -3.62
N ILE A 156 -12.65 -5.24 -2.69
CA ILE A 156 -11.40 -5.69 -2.09
C ILE A 156 -11.72 -6.39 -0.78
N TYR A 157 -11.27 -7.62 -0.66
CA TYR A 157 -11.44 -8.45 0.52
C TYR A 157 -10.10 -8.67 1.21
N ALA A 158 -10.12 -8.61 2.54
CA ALA A 158 -9.15 -9.33 3.35
C ALA A 158 -9.52 -10.82 3.35
N ARG A 159 -8.54 -11.68 3.08
CA ARG A 159 -8.65 -13.14 3.11
C ARG A 159 -9.03 -13.61 4.50
N ASP A 160 -8.39 -13.04 5.51
CA ASP A 160 -8.66 -13.33 6.91
C ASP A 160 -9.02 -12.06 7.69
N LYS A 161 -10.24 -12.03 8.23
CA LYS A 161 -10.77 -10.93 9.05
C LYS A 161 -9.97 -10.73 10.33
N ASP A 162 -9.55 -11.80 10.99
CA ASP A 162 -8.90 -11.71 12.29
C ASP A 162 -7.48 -11.21 12.14
N VAL A 163 -6.73 -11.66 11.12
CA VAL A 163 -5.44 -11.08 10.75
C VAL A 163 -5.61 -9.61 10.40
N PHE A 164 -6.60 -9.27 9.56
CA PHE A 164 -6.87 -7.88 9.21
C PHE A 164 -7.10 -7.04 10.45
N ILE A 165 -8.02 -7.43 11.34
CA ILE A 165 -8.38 -6.62 12.51
C ILE A 165 -7.25 -6.57 13.54
N ASN A 166 -6.65 -7.72 13.87
CA ASN A 166 -5.81 -7.87 15.06
C ASN A 166 -4.32 -7.70 14.81
N GLU A 167 -3.83 -7.99 13.61
CA GLU A 167 -2.39 -8.06 13.34
C GLU A 167 -1.89 -6.93 12.44
N VAL A 168 -2.74 -6.45 11.53
CA VAL A 168 -2.36 -5.35 10.64
C VAL A 168 -2.50 -4.02 11.35
N ASN A 169 -1.40 -3.27 11.47
CA ASN A 169 -1.44 -1.90 11.95
C ASN A 169 -2.28 -1.02 11.03
N LYS A 170 -3.12 -0.14 11.60
CA LYS A 170 -3.97 0.78 10.84
C LYS A 170 -3.90 2.17 11.43
N ILE A 171 -3.77 3.17 10.57
CA ILE A 171 -3.70 4.56 10.99
C ILE A 171 -4.47 5.47 10.03
N TRP A 172 -5.23 6.40 10.60
CA TRP A 172 -5.84 7.48 9.84
C TRP A 172 -4.92 8.70 9.82
N PHE A 173 -4.55 9.15 8.64
CA PHE A 173 -3.64 10.27 8.43
C PHE A 173 -4.30 11.38 7.62
N HIS A 174 -4.28 12.60 8.16
CA HIS A 174 -4.70 13.77 7.40
C HIS A 174 -3.72 14.02 6.24
N PRO A 175 -4.19 14.46 5.06
CA PRO A 175 -3.30 14.84 3.97
C PRO A 175 -2.39 16.01 4.38
N ASP A 176 -1.09 15.74 4.47
CA ASP A 176 -0.04 16.76 4.63
C ASP A 176 0.96 16.60 3.48
N GLY A 177 1.13 17.66 2.69
CA GLY A 177 1.99 17.70 1.51
C GLY A 177 3.44 17.27 1.78
N LYS A 178 3.93 17.41 3.02
CA LYS A 178 5.28 16.97 3.43
C LYS A 178 5.49 15.46 3.37
N PHE A 179 4.41 14.68 3.49
CA PHE A 179 4.44 13.22 3.54
C PHE A 179 3.74 12.57 2.34
N MET A 180 3.29 13.40 1.40
CA MET A 180 2.65 12.98 0.16
C MET A 180 3.67 12.97 -0.98
N THR A 181 3.32 12.27 -2.06
CA THR A 181 4.08 12.21 -3.30
C THR A 181 3.25 12.73 -4.46
N ASN A 182 3.90 13.23 -5.51
CA ASN A 182 3.24 13.49 -6.77
C ASN A 182 3.96 12.77 -7.91
N ASN A 183 3.76 11.46 -8.01
CA ASN A 183 4.37 10.63 -9.07
C ASN A 183 3.83 10.92 -10.48
N TRP A 184 2.90 11.88 -10.63
CA TRP A 184 2.49 12.41 -11.93
C TRP A 184 3.36 13.58 -12.40
N ASP A 185 4.08 14.24 -11.48
CA ASP A 185 5.07 15.24 -11.85
C ASP A 185 6.27 14.53 -12.53
N PRO A 186 6.63 14.87 -13.78
CA PRO A 186 7.76 14.25 -14.48
C PRO A 186 9.11 14.45 -13.76
N LYS A 187 9.18 15.39 -12.81
CA LYS A 187 10.37 15.61 -11.96
C LYS A 187 10.43 14.65 -10.76
N THR A 188 9.35 13.95 -10.44
CA THR A 188 9.31 13.01 -9.33
C THR A 188 9.96 11.69 -9.73
N THR A 189 11.17 11.45 -9.24
CA THR A 189 11.88 10.19 -9.44
C THR A 189 11.40 9.10 -8.49
N GLU A 190 11.70 7.83 -8.80
CA GLU A 190 11.43 6.72 -7.87
C GLU A 190 12.13 6.91 -6.51
N ALA A 191 13.34 7.49 -6.52
CA ALA A 191 14.08 7.83 -5.31
C ALA A 191 13.31 8.86 -4.45
N HIS A 192 12.69 9.86 -5.07
CA HIS A 192 11.85 10.83 -4.36
C HIS A 192 10.62 10.16 -3.73
N ILE A 193 9.95 9.26 -4.47
CA ILE A 193 8.80 8.51 -3.95
C ILE A 193 9.21 7.66 -2.75
N ALA A 194 10.33 6.94 -2.86
CA ALA A 194 10.87 6.11 -1.77
C ALA A 194 11.27 6.95 -0.55
N ALA A 195 11.87 8.12 -0.75
CA ALA A 195 12.22 9.05 0.32
C ALA A 195 10.97 9.59 1.04
N SER A 196 9.95 10.01 0.30
CA SER A 196 8.68 10.48 0.88
C SER A 196 7.99 9.38 1.68
N GLN A 197 7.99 8.14 1.18
CA GLN A 197 7.49 6.99 1.94
C GLN A 197 8.28 6.77 3.24
N THR A 198 9.62 6.78 3.18
CA THR A 198 10.48 6.62 4.37
C THR A 198 10.23 7.72 5.40
N ASN A 199 10.09 8.98 4.97
CA ASN A 199 9.77 10.10 5.84
C ASN A 199 8.40 9.94 6.50
N ARG A 200 7.41 9.49 5.74
CA ARG A 200 6.07 9.20 6.24
C ARG A 200 6.10 8.07 7.27
N ASP A 201 6.82 7.00 7.00
CA ASP A 201 6.93 5.85 7.91
C ASP A 201 7.58 6.26 9.24
N ALA A 202 8.68 7.03 9.18
CA ALA A 202 9.33 7.58 10.37
C ALA A 202 8.39 8.51 11.15
N HIS A 203 7.59 9.32 10.45
CA HIS A 203 6.58 10.15 11.08
C HIS A 203 5.50 9.32 11.79
N MET A 204 4.94 8.28 11.16
CA MET A 204 3.93 7.43 11.80
C MET A 204 4.47 6.73 13.05
N LYS A 205 5.71 6.25 12.99
CA LYS A 205 6.36 5.65 14.15
C LYS A 205 6.52 6.66 15.27
N LYS A 206 7.07 7.85 14.98
CA LYS A 206 7.31 8.89 15.98
C LYS A 206 6.03 9.47 16.57
N SER A 207 5.03 9.77 15.75
CA SER A 207 3.84 10.51 16.19
C SER A 207 2.75 9.63 16.79
N SER A 208 2.69 8.36 16.40
CA SER A 208 1.55 7.48 16.69
C SER A 208 1.95 6.06 17.11
N ASN A 209 3.25 5.80 17.24
CA ASN A 209 3.81 4.46 17.50
C ASN A 209 3.20 3.40 16.56
N VAL A 210 3.16 3.70 15.26
CA VAL A 210 2.71 2.79 14.21
C VAL A 210 3.90 2.45 13.31
N GLU A 211 4.17 1.16 13.16
CA GLU A 211 5.25 0.65 12.30
C GLU A 211 4.70 -0.02 11.06
N LYS A 212 5.50 -0.03 9.99
CA LYS A 212 5.26 -0.88 8.83
C LYS A 212 5.35 -2.36 9.20
N PRO A 213 4.55 -3.23 8.57
CA PRO A 213 3.49 -2.91 7.60
C PRO A 213 2.27 -2.27 8.27
N TYR A 214 1.66 -1.27 7.61
CA TYR A 214 0.42 -0.65 8.08
C TYR A 214 -0.49 -0.26 6.91
N ILE A 215 -1.79 -0.13 7.17
CA ILE A 215 -2.78 0.45 6.25
C ILE A 215 -2.99 1.92 6.60
N LEU A 216 -2.97 2.78 5.59
CA LEU A 216 -3.22 4.22 5.75
C LEU A 216 -4.64 4.55 5.34
N PHE A 217 -5.42 5.15 6.23
CA PHE A 217 -6.71 5.77 5.94
C PHE A 217 -6.52 7.28 5.81
N SER A 218 -7.32 7.93 4.98
CA SER A 218 -7.24 9.38 4.79
C SER A 218 -8.55 9.96 4.28
N ARG A 219 -8.73 11.27 4.49
CA ARG A 219 -9.79 12.07 3.84
C ARG A 219 -9.23 12.71 2.59
N HIS A 220 -9.85 12.47 1.44
CA HIS A 220 -9.49 13.12 0.19
C HIS A 220 -10.48 14.26 -0.12
N GLY A 221 -9.96 15.39 -0.58
CA GLY A 221 -10.79 16.50 -1.05
C GLY A 221 -11.72 16.08 -2.18
N TYR A 222 -12.88 16.73 -2.30
CA TYR A 222 -13.74 16.49 -3.45
C TYR A 222 -12.99 16.83 -4.75
N MET A 223 -13.19 16.02 -5.79
CA MET A 223 -12.64 16.29 -7.12
C MET A 223 -13.75 16.82 -8.02
N SER A 224 -13.59 18.01 -8.58
CA SER A 224 -14.62 18.68 -9.41
C SER A 224 -15.14 17.79 -10.55
N ASP A 225 -14.26 16.97 -11.12
CA ASP A 225 -14.62 16.00 -12.16
C ASP A 225 -15.69 14.99 -11.70
N MET A 226 -15.75 14.62 -10.42
CA MET A 226 -16.75 13.66 -9.91
C MET A 226 -18.19 14.13 -10.10
N GLY A 227 -18.42 15.44 -10.27
CA GLY A 227 -19.74 16.03 -10.48
C GLY A 227 -20.17 16.03 -11.94
N LYS A 228 -19.28 15.65 -12.86
CA LYS A 228 -19.58 15.70 -14.28
C LYS A 228 -20.51 14.53 -14.68
N PRO A 229 -21.57 14.79 -15.49
CA PRO A 229 -22.61 13.79 -15.79
C PRO A 229 -22.08 12.47 -16.38
N GLN A 230 -20.97 12.50 -17.13
CA GLN A 230 -20.43 11.30 -17.77
C GLN A 230 -20.04 10.20 -16.78
N TYR A 231 -19.70 10.54 -15.53
CA TYR A 231 -19.33 9.54 -14.53
C TYR A 231 -20.55 8.83 -13.93
N GLN A 232 -21.75 9.44 -14.04
CA GLN A 232 -23.03 8.90 -13.56
C GLN A 232 -23.01 8.59 -12.06
N LEU A 233 -22.52 9.53 -11.25
CA LEU A 233 -22.37 9.38 -9.81
C LEU A 233 -23.43 10.21 -9.07
N ASN A 234 -23.94 9.66 -7.98
CA ASN A 234 -24.75 10.36 -7.00
C ASN A 234 -23.92 10.56 -5.72
N ILE A 235 -22.98 11.51 -5.78
CA ILE A 235 -22.06 11.87 -4.67
C ILE A 235 -22.16 13.37 -4.43
N ASN A 236 -22.17 13.77 -3.15
CA ASN A 236 -22.25 15.19 -2.78
C ASN A 236 -20.95 15.94 -3.15
N PRO A 237 -21.02 16.99 -3.99
CA PRO A 237 -19.84 17.72 -4.47
C PRO A 237 -19.14 18.60 -3.43
N LYS A 238 -19.72 18.74 -2.24
CA LYS A 238 -19.16 19.53 -1.15
C LYS A 238 -18.48 18.68 -0.08
N LYS A 239 -18.54 17.34 -0.20
CA LYS A 239 -18.03 16.42 0.81
C LYS A 239 -16.73 15.76 0.36
N ARG A 240 -15.77 15.71 1.29
CA ARG A 240 -14.58 14.87 1.16
C ARG A 240 -14.98 13.39 1.13
N PHE A 241 -14.12 12.52 0.62
CA PHE A 241 -14.34 11.07 0.60
C PHE A 241 -13.23 10.32 1.34
N ASN A 242 -13.52 9.08 1.75
CA ASN A 242 -12.54 8.26 2.43
C ASN A 242 -11.71 7.47 1.44
N GLU A 243 -10.42 7.39 1.74
CA GLU A 243 -9.45 6.62 0.99
C GLU A 243 -8.67 5.74 1.96
N MET A 244 -8.42 4.51 1.55
CA MET A 244 -7.56 3.55 2.20
C MET A 244 -6.43 3.17 1.23
N VAL A 245 -5.20 3.14 1.72
CA VAL A 245 -4.02 2.76 0.96
C VAL A 245 -3.44 1.48 1.53
N LEU A 246 -3.38 0.47 0.67
CA LEU A 246 -2.84 -0.84 0.98
C LEU A 246 -1.47 -0.96 0.33
N TYR A 247 -0.41 -1.07 1.11
CA TYR A 247 0.94 -1.20 0.55
C TYR A 247 1.21 -2.63 0.04
N PRO A 248 2.15 -2.81 -0.91
CA PRO A 248 2.41 -4.10 -1.54
C PRO A 248 2.59 -5.28 -0.58
N GLN A 249 3.25 -5.06 0.57
CA GLN A 249 3.46 -6.09 1.59
C GLN A 249 2.14 -6.66 2.11
N ILE A 250 1.14 -5.80 2.34
CA ILE A 250 -0.17 -6.24 2.84
C ILE A 250 -0.98 -6.86 1.70
N GLN A 251 -0.91 -6.28 0.49
CA GLN A 251 -1.63 -6.79 -0.67
C GLN A 251 -1.25 -8.23 -0.99
N ASP A 252 0.05 -8.51 -1.09
CA ASP A 252 0.57 -9.83 -1.47
C ASP A 252 0.20 -10.93 -0.46
N HIS A 253 -0.01 -10.58 0.81
CA HIS A 253 -0.20 -11.54 1.90
C HIS A 253 -1.64 -11.73 2.35
N LEU A 254 -2.48 -10.68 2.26
CA LEU A 254 -3.78 -10.67 2.92
C LEU A 254 -4.95 -10.42 1.98
N LEU A 255 -4.75 -9.96 0.74
CA LEU A 255 -5.84 -9.35 -0.02
C LEU A 255 -6.14 -10.04 -1.35
N TYR A 256 -7.36 -9.85 -1.82
CA TYR A 256 -7.78 -10.17 -3.19
C TYR A 256 -9.01 -9.33 -3.60
N GLY A 257 -9.32 -9.32 -4.89
CA GLY A 257 -10.45 -8.61 -5.47
C GLY A 257 -11.57 -9.52 -5.97
N VAL A 258 -12.80 -9.04 -5.96
CA VAL A 258 -13.92 -9.58 -6.74
C VAL A 258 -14.28 -8.56 -7.81
N ASP A 259 -14.18 -8.98 -9.07
CA ASP A 259 -14.29 -8.09 -10.23
C ASP A 259 -15.76 -7.85 -10.65
N HIS A 260 -16.09 -6.58 -10.87
CA HIS A 260 -17.33 -6.14 -11.50
C HIS A 260 -17.00 -5.22 -12.67
N SER A 261 -17.58 -5.48 -13.84
CA SER A 261 -17.60 -4.46 -14.89
C SER A 261 -18.31 -3.19 -14.38
N LEU A 262 -17.96 -2.03 -14.93
CA LEU A 262 -18.58 -0.77 -14.54
C LEU A 262 -20.12 -0.80 -14.67
N ALA A 263 -20.64 -1.47 -15.69
CA ALA A 263 -22.08 -1.65 -15.89
C ALA A 263 -22.72 -2.48 -14.76
N GLN A 264 -22.10 -3.60 -14.38
CA GLN A 264 -22.53 -4.42 -13.24
C GLN A 264 -22.47 -3.61 -11.94
N ALA A 265 -21.35 -2.94 -11.67
CA ALA A 265 -21.18 -2.15 -10.46
C ALA A 265 -22.28 -1.07 -10.34
N ARG A 266 -22.59 -0.35 -11.43
CA ARG A 266 -23.69 0.64 -11.48
C ARG A 266 -25.05 0.00 -11.15
N LYS A 267 -25.34 -1.16 -11.74
CA LYS A 267 -26.58 -1.90 -11.45
C LYS A 267 -26.65 -2.30 -9.97
N THR A 268 -25.58 -2.86 -9.43
CA THR A 268 -25.52 -3.41 -8.06
C THR A 268 -25.55 -2.30 -6.99
N VAL A 269 -25.00 -1.12 -7.26
CA VAL A 269 -25.16 0.07 -6.40
C VAL A 269 -26.62 0.54 -6.37
N ARG A 270 -27.31 0.60 -7.52
CA ARG A 270 -28.72 1.02 -7.57
C ARG A 270 -29.64 0.08 -6.79
N THR A 271 -29.31 -1.20 -6.72
CA THR A 271 -30.06 -2.18 -5.91
C THR A 271 -29.64 -2.20 -4.44
N GLY A 272 -28.70 -1.35 -4.01
CA GLY A 272 -28.19 -1.30 -2.63
C GLY A 272 -27.34 -2.51 -2.21
N LYS A 273 -26.91 -3.34 -3.17
CA LYS A 273 -26.13 -4.55 -2.89
C LYS A 273 -24.64 -4.25 -2.68
N LEU A 274 -24.07 -3.26 -3.38
CA LEU A 274 -22.76 -2.70 -3.04
C LEU A 274 -22.94 -1.59 -1.99
N LYS A 275 -22.74 -1.93 -0.72
CA LYS A 275 -22.96 -1.01 0.41
C LYS A 275 -21.73 -0.13 0.68
N LYS A 276 -21.96 1.12 1.05
CA LYS A 276 -20.89 1.96 1.60
C LYS A 276 -20.44 1.39 2.95
N LEU A 277 -19.14 1.20 3.15
CA LEU A 277 -18.59 0.60 4.38
C LEU A 277 -18.43 1.58 5.54
N GLN A 278 -18.31 2.89 5.25
CA GLN A 278 -18.10 3.94 6.25
C GLN A 278 -16.89 3.65 7.17
N PHE A 279 -15.67 3.76 6.65
CA PHE A 279 -14.44 3.50 7.42
C PHE A 279 -14.40 4.25 8.75
N GLU A 280 -14.95 5.46 8.76
CA GLU A 280 -15.04 6.36 9.90
C GLU A 280 -15.85 5.81 11.08
N HIS A 281 -16.81 4.92 10.84
CA HIS A 281 -17.60 4.26 11.89
C HIS A 281 -16.96 2.95 12.37
N ASN A 282 -15.89 2.52 11.71
CA ASN A 282 -15.20 1.25 11.99
C ASN A 282 -13.90 1.44 12.79
N ILE A 283 -13.63 2.65 13.29
CA ILE A 283 -12.37 2.98 13.96
C ILE A 283 -12.06 2.04 15.13
N SER A 284 -13.02 1.85 16.04
CA SER A 284 -12.86 0.96 17.19
C SER A 284 -12.78 -0.51 16.75
N GLN A 285 -13.74 -0.95 15.94
CA GLN A 285 -13.83 -2.34 15.49
C GLN A 285 -12.59 -2.81 14.71
N TRP A 286 -12.01 -1.94 13.87
CA TRP A 286 -10.84 -2.28 13.04
C TRP A 286 -9.52 -1.89 13.71
N LYS A 287 -9.56 -1.38 14.94
CA LYS A 287 -8.39 -0.92 15.71
C LYS A 287 -7.57 0.14 14.96
N ILE A 288 -8.25 1.09 14.32
CA ILE A 288 -7.61 2.17 13.55
C ILE A 288 -7.13 3.25 14.53
N LYS A 289 -5.84 3.57 14.52
CA LYS A 289 -5.33 4.71 15.29
C LYS A 289 -5.69 6.02 14.60
N VAL A 290 -6.22 6.98 15.36
CA VAL A 290 -6.58 8.31 14.86
C VAL A 290 -5.81 9.38 15.64
N PRO A 291 -4.72 9.93 15.07
CA PRO A 291 -3.95 11.01 15.68
C PRO A 291 -4.80 12.28 15.91
N GLN A 292 -4.43 13.08 16.91
CA GLN A 292 -5.16 14.32 17.22
C GLN A 292 -5.15 15.32 16.06
N SER A 293 -4.06 15.40 15.31
CA SER A 293 -3.96 16.24 14.10
C SER A 293 -4.99 15.86 13.04
N THR A 294 -5.30 14.56 12.91
CA THR A 294 -6.34 14.06 12.01
C THR A 294 -7.74 14.49 12.47
N LYS A 295 -8.01 14.46 13.78
CA LYS A 295 -9.28 14.96 14.33
C LYS A 295 -9.46 16.45 14.08
N ALA A 296 -8.40 17.23 14.37
CA ALA A 296 -8.39 18.67 14.13
C ALA A 296 -8.58 19.03 12.65
N ASP A 297 -7.98 18.27 11.72
CA ASP A 297 -8.22 18.44 10.28
C ASP A 297 -9.70 18.20 9.91
N CYS A 298 -10.34 17.17 10.48
CA CYS A 298 -11.77 16.92 10.25
C CYS A 298 -12.64 18.08 10.78
N GLU A 299 -12.36 18.57 11.98
CA GLU A 299 -13.07 19.71 12.56
C GLU A 299 -12.91 20.98 11.73
N LYS A 300 -11.70 21.26 11.22
CA LYS A 300 -11.42 22.39 10.31
C LYS A 300 -12.28 22.35 9.04
N HIS A 301 -12.64 21.17 8.58
CA HIS A 301 -13.50 20.96 7.41
C HIS A 301 -14.99 20.82 7.76
N GLY A 302 -15.38 21.15 8.99
CA GLY A 302 -16.77 21.05 9.44
C GLY A 302 -17.25 19.61 9.71
N GLU A 303 -16.37 18.62 9.68
CA GLU A 303 -16.66 17.21 9.93
C GLU A 303 -16.55 16.91 11.43
N ARG A 304 -17.37 17.61 12.23
CA ARG A 304 -17.44 17.39 13.68
C ARG A 304 -17.94 15.98 13.95
N ASN A 305 -17.36 15.30 14.94
CA ASN A 305 -17.74 13.94 15.33
C ASN A 305 -17.58 12.89 14.22
N PHE A 306 -16.68 13.12 13.27
CA PHE A 306 -16.48 12.24 12.13
C PHE A 306 -16.15 10.79 12.50
N PHE A 307 -15.42 10.58 13.60
CA PHE A 307 -14.96 9.26 14.06
C PHE A 307 -15.83 8.66 15.18
N LYS A 308 -17.09 9.09 15.31
CA LYS A 308 -18.04 8.50 16.27
C LYS A 308 -18.58 7.16 15.78
#